data_AF-A0A9D6L570-F1
#
_entry.id   AF-A0A9D6L570-F1
#
_cell.length_a   1.000
_cell.length_b   1.000
_cell.length_c   1.000
_cell.angle_alpha   90.00
_cell.angle_beta   90.00
_cell.angle_gamma   90.00
#
_symmetry.space_group_name_H-M   'P 1'
#
loop_
_entity.id
_entity.type
_entity.pdbx_description
1 polymer ?
#
loop_
_entity_poly.entity_id
_entity_poly.type
_entity_poly.pdbx_seq_one_letter_code
_entity_poly.pdbx_strand_id
1 'polypeptide(L)'
;PDIPQGRPFTPTEPEPRRSRAQQELYIDPDVRELVRATLPPPRMWPRVVLRFAEERNLWVSGMMAGGAEMAQSPAVIDVPLGRGHVVFFANNPMWRHETQGSFMLVLDAALHFDNLHVGRSQPAARPPRPGGEDDFDLNLNFFFF
;
A
#
# COMPACT_ATOMS: atom_id res chain seq x y z
N PRO A 1 23.02 -6.42 -35.59
CA PRO A 1 22.28 -5.47 -34.73
C PRO A 1 21.72 -4.32 -35.59
N ASP A 2 20.41 -4.32 -35.79
CA ASP A 2 19.71 -3.36 -36.65
C ASP A 2 19.41 -2.09 -35.86
N ILE A 3 20.16 -1.02 -36.14
CA ILE A 3 20.02 0.27 -35.48
C ILE A 3 19.50 1.24 -36.54
N PRO A 4 18.26 1.74 -36.44
CA PRO A 4 17.75 2.75 -37.37
C PRO A 4 18.60 4.03 -37.25
N GLN A 5 19.32 4.35 -38.31
CA GLN A 5 20.24 5.49 -38.44
C GLN A 5 19.50 6.82 -38.24
N GLY A 6 19.90 7.62 -37.24
CA GLY A 6 19.47 9.03 -37.09
C GLY A 6 18.85 9.42 -35.76
N ARG A 7 18.51 8.47 -34.87
CA ARG A 7 18.13 8.77 -33.48
C ARG A 7 19.30 8.43 -32.55
N PRO A 8 19.78 9.34 -31.68
CA PRO A 8 20.76 8.97 -30.68
C PRO A 8 20.18 7.82 -29.83
N PHE A 9 20.94 6.72 -29.73
CA PHE A 9 20.59 5.61 -28.84
C PHE A 9 20.51 6.18 -27.44
N THR A 10 19.28 6.32 -26.94
CA THR A 10 19.05 6.64 -25.53
C THR A 10 18.94 5.28 -24.86
N PRO A 11 19.90 4.90 -23.98
CA PRO A 11 19.75 3.69 -23.19
C PRO A 11 18.42 3.74 -22.46
N THR A 12 17.64 2.65 -22.53
CA THR A 12 16.43 2.52 -21.73
C THR A 12 16.80 2.78 -20.28
N GLU A 13 16.17 3.78 -19.65
CA GLU A 13 16.39 4.08 -18.24
C GLU A 13 16.10 2.79 -17.43
N PRO A 14 17.06 2.31 -16.63
CA PRO A 14 16.87 1.08 -15.87
C PRO A 14 15.67 1.23 -14.96
N GLU A 15 14.78 0.22 -14.96
CA GLU A 15 13.61 0.26 -14.10
C GLU A 15 14.06 0.48 -12.64
N PRO A 16 13.45 1.45 -11.94
CA PRO A 16 13.85 1.72 -10.57
C PRO A 16 13.57 0.47 -9.72
N ARG A 17 14.59 0.02 -9.00
CA ARG A 17 14.48 -1.12 -8.06
C ARG A 17 13.58 -0.70 -6.89
N ARG A 18 12.29 -0.96 -7.04
CA ARG A 18 11.28 -0.73 -6.00
C ARG A 18 11.32 -1.88 -5.00
N SER A 19 11.18 -1.57 -3.72
CA SER A 19 10.92 -2.58 -2.71
C SER A 19 9.58 -3.26 -2.99
N ARG A 20 9.35 -4.48 -2.49
CA ARG A 20 8.10 -5.20 -2.75
C ARG A 20 6.85 -4.41 -2.32
N ALA A 21 6.91 -3.73 -1.17
CA ALA A 21 5.84 -2.86 -0.71
C ALA A 21 5.59 -1.67 -1.67
N GLN A 22 6.65 -1.16 -2.31
CA GLN A 22 6.53 -0.11 -3.33
C GLN A 22 6.00 -0.64 -4.66
N GLN A 23 6.25 -1.92 -4.98
CA GLN A 23 5.72 -2.58 -6.18
C GLN A 23 4.21 -2.84 -6.05
N GLU A 24 3.72 -3.22 -4.87
CA GLU A 24 2.28 -3.48 -4.65
C GLU A 24 1.41 -2.22 -4.77
N LEU A 25 1.98 -1.06 -4.41
CA LEU A 25 1.32 0.24 -4.55
C LEU A 25 1.74 0.96 -5.85
N TYR A 26 2.49 0.29 -6.72
CA TYR A 26 2.99 0.90 -7.94
C TYR A 26 1.87 1.03 -8.96
N ILE A 27 1.68 2.25 -9.42
CA ILE A 27 0.84 2.57 -10.56
C ILE A 27 1.78 3.20 -11.58
N ASP A 28 1.75 2.68 -12.80
CA ASP A 28 2.52 3.22 -13.92
C ASP A 28 2.27 4.72 -14.09
N PRO A 29 3.30 5.57 -14.31
CA PRO A 29 3.14 7.02 -14.38
C PRO A 29 2.12 7.47 -15.43
N ASP A 30 2.05 6.80 -16.58
CA ASP A 30 1.13 7.18 -17.65
C ASP A 30 -0.32 6.87 -17.25
N VAL A 31 -0.51 5.71 -16.62
CA VAL A 31 -1.81 5.31 -16.05
C VAL A 31 -2.20 6.20 -14.88
N ARG A 32 -1.23 6.55 -14.01
CA ARG A 32 -1.46 7.39 -12.83
C ARG A 32 -1.95 8.78 -13.20
N GLU A 33 -1.44 9.35 -14.29
CA GLU A 33 -1.92 10.65 -14.78
C GLU A 33 -3.36 10.53 -15.30
N LEU A 34 -3.67 9.45 -16.02
CA LEU A 34 -5.01 9.16 -16.52
C LEU A 34 -6.05 9.00 -15.40
N VAL A 35 -5.71 8.27 -14.33
CA VAL A 35 -6.62 7.98 -13.20
C VAL A 35 -6.45 8.92 -12.01
N ARG A 36 -5.68 10.00 -12.15
CA ARG A 36 -5.35 10.93 -11.06
C ARG A 36 -6.59 11.44 -10.32
N ALA A 37 -7.67 11.72 -11.05
CA ALA A 37 -8.91 12.24 -10.49
C ALA A 37 -9.65 11.24 -9.60
N THR A 38 -9.52 9.94 -9.88
CA THR A 38 -10.17 8.86 -9.11
C THR A 38 -9.23 8.23 -8.09
N LEU A 39 -7.92 8.46 -8.19
CA LEU A 39 -6.94 7.88 -7.31
C LEU A 39 -7.04 8.48 -5.90
N PRO A 40 -7.20 7.66 -4.84
CA PRO A 40 -7.16 8.16 -3.49
C PRO A 40 -5.83 8.88 -3.18
N PRO A 41 -5.84 10.01 -2.45
CA PRO A 41 -4.62 10.66 -2.00
C PRO A 41 -3.71 9.69 -1.24
N PRO A 42 -2.38 9.90 -1.24
CA PRO A 42 -1.43 8.92 -0.69
C PRO A 42 -1.62 8.58 0.79
N ARG A 43 -2.19 9.50 1.57
CA ARG A 43 -2.58 9.25 2.97
C ARG A 43 -3.63 8.14 3.13
N MET A 44 -4.39 7.87 2.08
CA MET A 44 -5.44 6.84 2.03
C MET A 44 -4.96 5.50 1.44
N TRP A 45 -3.67 5.35 1.16
CA TRP A 45 -3.15 4.12 0.56
C TRP A 45 -3.11 2.95 1.56
N PRO A 46 -3.43 1.73 1.10
CA PRO A 46 -3.40 0.53 1.93
C PRO A 46 -1.96 0.19 2.33
N ARG A 47 -1.79 -0.36 3.55
CA ARG A 47 -0.51 -0.82 4.08
C ARG A 47 -0.60 -2.29 4.46
N VAL A 48 0.35 -3.09 4.00
CA VAL A 48 0.53 -4.46 4.48
C VAL A 48 1.27 -4.44 5.81
N VAL A 49 0.63 -4.91 6.87
CA VAL A 49 1.19 -4.95 8.24
C VAL A 49 1.92 -6.28 8.48
N LEU A 50 1.30 -7.39 8.06
CA LEU A 50 1.85 -8.73 8.22
C LEU A 50 1.77 -9.49 6.90
N ARG A 51 2.74 -10.38 6.67
CA ARG A 51 2.77 -11.31 5.54
C ARG A 51 2.91 -12.74 6.03
N PHE A 52 2.43 -13.67 5.20
CA PHE A 52 2.79 -15.06 5.37
C PHE A 52 4.30 -15.26 5.19
N ALA A 53 4.83 -16.31 5.80
CA ALA A 53 6.23 -16.66 5.70
C ALA A 53 6.64 -17.00 4.25
N GLU A 54 7.92 -17.22 4.01
CA GLU A 54 8.38 -17.80 2.75
C GLU A 54 7.94 -19.25 2.63
N GLU A 55 7.81 -19.76 1.40
CA GLU A 55 7.25 -21.10 1.12
C GLU A 55 7.85 -22.21 1.99
N ARG A 56 9.17 -22.21 2.16
CA ARG A 56 9.90 -23.16 3.03
C ARG A 56 9.46 -23.17 4.49
N ASN A 57 8.91 -22.06 4.97
CA ASN A 57 8.56 -21.79 6.37
C ASN A 57 7.04 -21.66 6.58
N LEU A 58 6.19 -21.84 5.56
CA LEU A 58 4.73 -21.96 5.78
C LEU A 58 4.34 -23.28 6.46
N TRP A 59 5.20 -24.28 6.34
CA TRP A 59 4.96 -25.66 6.78
C TRP A 59 5.51 -25.94 8.16
N VAL A 60 4.68 -25.87 9.20
CA VAL A 60 5.05 -26.47 10.50
C VAL A 60 4.61 -27.94 10.58
N SER A 61 3.61 -28.37 9.79
CA SER A 61 3.02 -29.73 9.87
C SER A 61 2.87 -30.50 8.55
N GLY A 62 3.35 -29.98 7.41
CA GLY A 62 3.57 -30.76 6.18
C GLY A 62 2.36 -31.14 5.32
N MET A 63 1.13 -30.65 5.57
CA MET A 63 -0.07 -31.02 4.78
C MET A 63 -0.97 -29.84 4.40
N MET A 64 -0.66 -29.13 3.34
CA MET A 64 -1.54 -28.16 2.68
C MET A 64 -1.17 -28.18 1.19
N ALA A 65 -2.10 -27.80 0.35
CA ALA A 65 -1.86 -27.67 -1.08
C ALA A 65 -1.82 -26.17 -1.39
N GLY A 66 -0.97 -25.75 -2.35
CA GLY A 66 -0.92 -24.35 -2.80
C GLY A 66 -0.07 -23.41 -1.95
N GLY A 67 0.93 -23.91 -1.19
CA GLY A 67 1.79 -23.06 -0.36
C GLY A 67 2.58 -21.99 -1.11
N ALA A 68 2.92 -22.24 -2.39
CA ALA A 68 3.57 -21.26 -3.25
C ALA A 68 2.71 -19.99 -3.48
N GLU A 69 1.39 -20.13 -3.58
CA GLU A 69 0.47 -18.99 -3.82
C GLU A 69 0.25 -18.16 -2.55
N MET A 70 0.32 -18.80 -1.39
CA MET A 70 0.21 -18.12 -0.10
C MET A 70 1.55 -17.50 0.35
N ALA A 71 2.66 -17.93 -0.21
CA ALA A 71 3.98 -17.50 0.23
C ALA A 71 4.19 -15.99 0.05
N GLN A 72 4.56 -15.33 1.15
CA GLN A 72 4.78 -13.88 1.21
C GLN A 72 3.56 -13.01 0.84
N SER A 73 2.39 -13.63 0.69
CA SER A 73 1.15 -12.92 0.45
C SER A 73 0.74 -12.11 1.69
N PRO A 74 0.06 -10.97 1.53
CA PRO A 74 -0.41 -10.16 2.66
C PRO A 74 -1.34 -10.97 3.57
N ALA A 75 -1.01 -11.04 4.86
CA ALA A 75 -1.85 -11.68 5.87
C ALA A 75 -2.75 -10.68 6.60
N VAL A 76 -2.26 -9.46 6.84
CA VAL A 76 -3.01 -8.36 7.45
C VAL A 76 -2.77 -7.07 6.68
N ILE A 77 -3.83 -6.39 6.29
CA ILE A 77 -3.79 -5.12 5.55
C ILE A 77 -4.56 -4.06 6.33
N ASP A 78 -3.94 -2.91 6.57
CA ASP A 78 -4.57 -1.71 7.11
C ASP A 78 -4.92 -0.74 5.97
N VAL A 79 -6.20 -0.35 5.88
CA VAL A 79 -6.70 0.63 4.91
C VAL A 79 -7.34 1.82 5.64
N PRO A 80 -6.71 3.00 5.57
CA PRO A 80 -7.26 4.21 6.18
C PRO A 80 -8.43 4.74 5.34
N LEU A 81 -9.58 4.97 5.97
CA LEU A 81 -10.78 5.50 5.33
C LEU A 81 -11.29 6.71 6.11
N GLY A 82 -11.07 7.91 5.55
CA GLY A 82 -11.42 9.17 6.20
C GLY A 82 -10.66 9.37 7.51
N ARG A 83 -11.39 9.29 8.64
CA ARG A 83 -10.83 9.38 10.01
C ARG A 83 -10.64 8.01 10.68
N GLY A 84 -11.08 6.93 10.04
CA GLY A 84 -11.03 5.58 10.59
C GLY A 84 -10.11 4.66 9.80
N HIS A 85 -10.05 3.41 10.25
CA HIS A 85 -9.24 2.36 9.66
C HIS A 85 -10.07 1.11 9.43
N VAL A 86 -9.86 0.47 8.28
CA VAL A 86 -10.42 -0.84 7.94
C VAL A 86 -9.27 -1.83 7.89
N VAL A 87 -9.32 -2.85 8.76
CA VAL A 87 -8.30 -3.89 8.85
C VAL A 87 -8.83 -5.17 8.22
N PHE A 88 -8.13 -5.65 7.19
CA PHE A 88 -8.42 -6.92 6.54
C PHE A 88 -7.52 -8.02 7.08
N PHE A 89 -8.10 -9.19 7.34
CA PHE A 89 -7.40 -10.40 7.76
C PHE A 89 -7.59 -11.46 6.68
N ALA A 90 -6.48 -12.06 6.22
CA ALA A 90 -6.52 -13.14 5.25
C ALA A 90 -6.96 -14.47 5.88
N ASN A 91 -6.63 -14.68 7.15
CA ASN A 91 -7.19 -15.76 7.96
C ASN A 91 -8.49 -15.31 8.65
N ASN A 92 -9.32 -16.26 9.10
CA ASN A 92 -10.48 -15.93 9.92
C ASN A 92 -10.09 -16.01 11.41
N PRO A 93 -9.80 -14.88 12.06
CA PRO A 93 -9.20 -14.88 13.39
C PRO A 93 -10.17 -15.30 14.51
N MET A 94 -11.47 -15.47 14.21
CA MET A 94 -12.50 -15.78 15.20
C MET A 94 -12.95 -17.25 15.18
N TRP A 95 -12.39 -18.08 14.31
CA TRP A 95 -12.70 -19.52 14.30
C TRP A 95 -12.09 -20.24 15.52
N ARG A 96 -12.85 -21.20 16.07
CA ARG A 96 -12.51 -21.90 17.33
C ARG A 96 -11.22 -22.73 17.30
N HIS A 97 -10.67 -23.01 16.13
CA HIS A 97 -9.49 -23.86 15.94
C HIS A 97 -8.26 -23.08 15.48
N GLU A 98 -8.31 -21.75 15.48
CA GLU A 98 -7.15 -20.92 15.15
C GLU A 98 -6.16 -20.78 16.31
N THR A 99 -4.94 -20.39 15.98
CA THR A 99 -3.87 -20.23 16.97
C THR A 99 -4.19 -19.08 17.95
N GLN A 100 -3.73 -19.19 19.20
CA GLN A 100 -3.90 -18.10 20.19
C GLN A 100 -3.37 -16.75 19.69
N GLY A 101 -2.33 -16.75 18.85
CA GLY A 101 -1.77 -15.54 18.27
C GLY A 101 -2.73 -14.81 17.33
N SER A 102 -3.63 -15.52 16.64
CA SER A 102 -4.59 -14.90 15.70
C SER A 102 -5.65 -14.05 16.41
N PHE A 103 -6.11 -14.47 17.60
CA PHE A 103 -7.04 -13.67 18.41
C PHE A 103 -6.39 -12.36 18.89
N MET A 104 -5.09 -12.41 19.22
CA MET A 104 -4.37 -11.21 19.65
C MET A 104 -4.23 -10.17 18.55
N LEU A 105 -4.21 -10.56 17.27
CA LEU A 105 -4.20 -9.60 16.16
C LEU A 105 -5.47 -8.73 16.13
N VAL A 106 -6.63 -9.33 16.41
CA VAL A 106 -7.91 -8.59 16.46
C VAL A 106 -7.98 -7.73 17.71
N LEU A 107 -7.57 -8.27 18.86
CA LEU A 107 -7.58 -7.53 20.12
C LEU A 107 -6.61 -6.34 20.09
N ASP A 108 -5.41 -6.51 19.53
CA ASP A 108 -4.45 -5.42 19.37
C ASP A 108 -5.00 -4.32 18.45
N ALA A 109 -5.60 -4.70 17.32
CA ALA A 109 -6.25 -3.76 16.41
C ALA A 109 -7.40 -3.00 17.08
N ALA A 110 -8.19 -3.67 17.93
CA ALA A 110 -9.31 -3.05 18.64
C ALA A 110 -8.86 -2.14 19.78
N LEU A 111 -7.85 -2.53 20.56
CA LEU A 111 -7.33 -1.72 21.67
C LEU A 111 -6.58 -0.48 21.17
N HIS A 112 -5.89 -0.59 20.04
CA HIS A 112 -5.09 0.49 19.46
C HIS A 112 -5.74 1.14 18.22
N PHE A 113 -7.08 1.10 18.13
CA PHE A 113 -7.83 1.53 16.93
C PHE A 113 -7.51 2.96 16.47
N ASP A 114 -7.21 3.87 17.41
CA ASP A 114 -6.89 5.28 17.12
C ASP A 114 -5.44 5.48 16.64
N ASN A 115 -4.57 4.50 16.91
CA ASN A 115 -3.12 4.57 16.66
C ASN A 115 -2.63 3.62 15.56
N LEU A 116 -3.53 3.10 14.72
CA LEU A 116 -3.15 2.14 13.66
C LEU A 116 -2.22 2.75 12.59
N HIS A 117 -2.17 4.07 12.48
CA HIS A 117 -1.33 4.79 11.52
C HIS A 117 0.14 4.95 11.94
N VAL A 118 0.53 4.51 13.15
CA VAL A 118 1.91 4.64 13.64
C VAL A 118 2.90 3.91 12.72
N GLY A 119 4.05 4.54 12.47
CA GLY A 119 5.13 3.99 11.63
C GLY A 119 4.91 4.06 10.12
N ARG A 120 3.91 4.81 9.63
CA ARG A 120 3.69 5.00 8.19
C ARG A 120 4.73 5.96 7.61
N SER A 121 5.48 5.53 6.60
CA SER A 121 6.24 6.44 5.74
C SER A 121 5.25 7.20 4.84
N GLN A 122 4.93 8.45 5.17
CA GLN A 122 4.25 9.31 4.20
C GLN A 122 5.18 9.49 2.99
N PRO A 123 4.70 9.27 1.75
CA PRO A 123 5.47 9.70 0.60
C PRO A 123 5.63 11.21 0.71
N ALA A 124 6.89 11.67 0.70
CA ALA A 124 7.23 13.07 0.92
C ALA A 124 6.32 13.96 0.07
N ALA A 125 5.53 14.80 0.74
CA ALA A 125 4.84 15.88 0.05
C ALA A 125 5.91 16.67 -0.71
N ARG A 126 5.64 16.95 -1.99
CA ARG A 126 6.50 17.81 -2.82
C ARG A 126 6.87 19.04 -1.96
N PRO A 127 8.16 19.35 -1.75
CA PRO A 127 8.52 20.53 -0.97
C PRO A 127 7.85 21.76 -1.61
N PRO A 128 7.30 22.69 -0.80
CA PRO A 128 6.69 23.90 -1.32
C PRO A 128 7.72 24.60 -2.20
N ARG A 129 7.28 24.98 -3.40
CA ARG A 129 8.12 25.76 -4.33
C ARG A 129 8.49 27.06 -3.60
N PRO A 130 9.77 27.39 -3.42
CA PRO A 130 10.13 28.67 -2.85
C PRO A 130 9.71 29.77 -3.83
N GLY A 131 8.71 30.58 -3.45
CA GLY A 131 8.25 31.74 -4.22
C GLY A 131 6.84 31.69 -4.79
N GLY A 132 5.87 31.09 -4.09
CA GLY A 132 4.44 31.26 -4.41
C GLY A 132 3.74 31.92 -3.24
N GLU A 133 3.64 33.25 -3.28
CA GLU A 133 2.91 34.09 -2.34
C GLU A 133 1.43 33.63 -2.27
N ASP A 134 1.03 33.16 -1.09
CA ASP A 134 -0.16 33.58 -0.34
C ASP A 134 -1.36 34.11 -1.16
N ASP A 135 -2.12 33.24 -1.86
CA ASP A 135 -3.34 33.66 -2.57
C ASP A 135 -4.46 32.58 -2.64
N PHE A 136 -4.67 31.78 -1.60
CA PHE A 136 -5.80 30.81 -1.57
C PHE A 136 -6.63 30.74 -0.27
N ASP A 137 -6.50 31.72 0.62
CA ASP A 137 -7.45 31.93 1.72
C ASP A 137 -8.44 33.06 1.38
N LEU A 138 -9.26 32.86 0.34
CA LEU A 138 -10.48 33.66 0.14
C LEU A 138 -11.65 32.78 -0.34
N ASN A 139 -12.60 32.57 0.57
CA ASN A 139 -14.01 32.15 0.38
C ASN A 139 -14.23 30.65 0.12
N LEU A 140 -14.54 29.83 1.15
CA LEU A 140 -15.85 29.72 1.80
C LEU A 140 -17.04 30.04 0.87
N ASN A 141 -17.87 29.02 0.62
CA ASN A 141 -19.10 28.98 -0.18
C ASN A 141 -18.92 29.04 -1.70
N PHE A 142 -18.99 27.90 -2.40
CA PHE A 142 -19.76 27.80 -3.65
C PHE A 142 -20.21 26.35 -3.91
N PHE A 143 -21.52 26.15 -3.67
CA PHE A 143 -22.48 25.26 -4.35
C PHE A 143 -22.46 23.74 -4.16
N PHE A 144 -23.40 23.30 -3.30
CA PHE A 144 -24.29 22.17 -3.59
C PHE A 144 -25.12 22.45 -4.85
N PHE A 145 -25.15 21.48 -5.77
CA PHE A 145 -26.37 20.96 -6.42
C PHE A 145 -26.12 19.50 -6.78
#